data_AF-L7Y6N5-F1
#
_entry.id   AF-L7Y6N5-F1
#
_cell.length_a   1.000
_cell.length_b   1.000
_cell.length_c   1.000
_cell.angle_alpha   90.00
_cell.angle_beta   90.00
_cell.angle_gamma   90.00
#
_symmetry.space_group_name_H-M   'P 1'
#
loop_
_entity.id
_entity.type
_entity.pdbx_description
1 polymer ?
#
loop_
_entity_poly.entity_id
_entity_poly.type
_entity_poly.pdbx_seq_one_letter_code
_entity_poly.pdbx_strand_id
1 'polypeptide(L)'
;MAYNARMNAKALVLIAISLAGGQAPPAPAPQRGRPPQPLVPVAASTLAANPDPFIGMTVTVTAPVEQRYGGTAFSVDQDKTKTAERDVLILAPVLNAPVEPNGYVTVIGEVVKFDAADAASRMKDAMPVLAPEIAAKYRGRAAIIATSVINGTMTDLARRLPPPMSAEELALSKVMKQVGPGFNALRQAVTVSNGADATAQAAALAKLFGEAAAFWKLHSRADAIQWTEDARITSGAIATAAARGDWDAVKAAVPKLQGNCTSCHGLYRERLDDGTYRFKPAVK
;
A
#
# COMPACT_ATOMS: atom_id res chain seq x y z
N MET A 1 -81.49 -11.40 -28.32
CA MET A 1 -80.84 -10.18 -27.81
C MET A 1 -79.32 -10.37 -27.87
N ALA A 2 -78.63 -9.49 -28.60
CA ALA A 2 -77.18 -9.20 -28.70
C ALA A 2 -76.19 -10.39 -28.84
N TYR A 3 -75.60 -10.75 -29.99
CA TYR A 3 -74.67 -10.08 -30.93
C TYR A 3 -73.23 -9.79 -30.40
N ASN A 4 -72.29 -10.63 -30.89
CA ASN A 4 -70.88 -10.41 -31.27
C ASN A 4 -69.81 -9.95 -30.28
N ALA A 5 -68.69 -10.68 -30.24
CA ALA A 5 -67.39 -10.16 -30.69
C ALA A 5 -66.37 -11.26 -31.02
N ARG A 6 -65.58 -10.98 -32.06
CA ARG A 6 -64.67 -11.84 -32.83
C ARG A 6 -63.35 -12.10 -32.08
N MET A 7 -62.85 -13.34 -32.10
CA MET A 7 -61.45 -13.63 -31.76
C MET A 7 -60.56 -13.51 -33.00
N ASN A 8 -59.66 -12.53 -32.99
CA ASN A 8 -58.61 -12.37 -33.98
C ASN A 8 -57.43 -13.28 -33.64
N ALA A 9 -57.07 -14.15 -34.58
CA ALA A 9 -55.82 -14.89 -34.57
C ALA A 9 -54.63 -13.92 -34.68
N LYS A 10 -53.76 -13.89 -33.67
CA LYS A 10 -52.43 -13.30 -33.77
C LYS A 10 -51.40 -14.43 -33.84
N ALA A 11 -50.66 -14.43 -34.94
CA ALA A 11 -49.55 -15.32 -35.22
C ALA A 11 -48.51 -15.27 -34.09
N LEU A 12 -48.16 -16.45 -33.58
CA LEU A 12 -47.07 -16.66 -32.64
C LEU A 12 -45.76 -16.61 -33.42
N VAL A 13 -45.03 -15.50 -33.33
CA VAL A 13 -43.65 -15.41 -33.83
C VAL A 13 -42.73 -16.01 -32.76
N LEU A 14 -42.23 -17.21 -33.02
CA LEU A 14 -41.15 -17.84 -32.26
C LEU A 14 -39.84 -17.11 -32.59
N ILE A 15 -39.39 -16.23 -31.70
CA ILE A 15 -38.03 -15.67 -31.72
C ILE A 15 -37.13 -16.67 -30.97
N ALA A 16 -36.35 -17.44 -31.72
CA ALA A 16 -35.23 -18.19 -31.18
C ALA A 16 -34.11 -17.22 -30.81
N ILE A 17 -33.92 -16.96 -29.51
CA ILE A 17 -32.77 -16.22 -29.00
C ILE A 17 -31.61 -17.21 -28.90
N SER A 18 -30.70 -17.15 -29.86
CA SER A 18 -29.39 -17.80 -29.78
C SER A 18 -28.60 -17.23 -28.60
N LEU A 19 -28.35 -18.04 -27.58
CA LEU A 19 -27.41 -17.74 -26.49
C LEU A 19 -25.98 -17.78 -27.06
N ALA A 20 -25.53 -16.64 -27.60
CA ALA A 20 -24.11 -16.41 -27.83
C ALA A 20 -23.44 -16.24 -26.45
N GLY A 21 -22.68 -17.26 -26.03
CA GLY A 21 -21.81 -17.19 -24.85
C GLY A 21 -20.70 -16.17 -25.09
N GLY A 22 -20.96 -14.91 -24.73
CA GLY A 22 -19.95 -13.88 -24.63
C GLY A 22 -19.03 -14.19 -23.45
N GLN A 23 -17.91 -14.85 -23.73
CA GLN A 23 -16.79 -14.90 -22.80
C GLN A 23 -16.33 -13.46 -22.57
N ALA A 24 -16.49 -12.96 -21.34
CA ALA A 24 -15.89 -11.71 -20.93
C ALA A 24 -14.37 -11.78 -21.21
N PRO A 25 -13.76 -10.74 -21.82
CA PRO A 25 -12.32 -10.74 -22.03
C PRO A 25 -11.62 -10.92 -20.68
N PRO A 26 -10.54 -11.72 -20.63
CA PRO A 26 -9.80 -11.94 -19.38
C PRO A 26 -9.35 -10.59 -18.83
N ALA A 27 -9.62 -10.38 -17.53
CA ALA A 27 -9.15 -9.21 -16.81
C ALA A 27 -7.63 -9.04 -17.03
N PRO A 28 -7.14 -7.80 -17.25
CA PRO A 28 -5.71 -7.57 -17.38
C PRO A 28 -5.01 -8.10 -16.12
N ALA A 29 -4.03 -8.97 -16.33
CA ALA A 29 -3.22 -9.52 -15.25
C ALA A 29 -2.70 -8.36 -14.37
N PRO A 30 -2.69 -8.52 -13.03
CA PRO A 30 -2.06 -7.53 -12.17
C PRO A 30 -0.64 -7.31 -12.70
N GLN A 31 -0.30 -6.04 -13.00
CA GLN A 31 1.05 -5.66 -13.40
C GLN A 31 1.99 -6.22 -12.34
N ARG A 32 2.66 -7.33 -12.69
CA ARG A 32 3.77 -7.86 -11.91
C ARG A 32 4.74 -6.68 -11.80
N GLY A 33 5.04 -6.27 -10.58
CA GLY A 33 6.05 -5.26 -10.33
C GLY A 33 7.28 -5.58 -11.17
N ARG A 34 7.82 -4.57 -11.85
CA ARG A 34 9.04 -4.68 -12.65
C ARG A 34 10.04 -5.51 -11.84
N PRO A 35 10.63 -6.60 -12.41
CA PRO A 35 11.61 -7.39 -11.68
C PRO A 35 12.66 -6.43 -11.10
N PRO A 36 13.04 -6.58 -9.82
CA PRO A 36 13.96 -5.66 -9.17
C PRO A 36 15.22 -5.57 -10.03
N GLN A 37 15.49 -4.39 -10.57
CA GLN A 37 16.70 -4.20 -11.35
C GLN A 37 17.89 -4.46 -10.44
N PRO A 38 18.95 -5.14 -10.93
CA PRO A 38 20.13 -5.37 -10.12
C PRO A 38 20.66 -4.03 -9.62
N LEU A 39 20.73 -3.85 -8.30
CA LEU A 39 21.36 -2.69 -7.71
C LEU A 39 22.84 -2.76 -8.04
N VAL A 40 23.35 -1.80 -8.81
CA VAL A 40 24.77 -1.74 -9.17
C VAL A 40 25.49 -0.90 -8.13
N PRO A 41 26.42 -1.47 -7.33
CA PRO A 41 27.25 -0.68 -6.45
C PRO A 41 28.21 0.16 -7.29
N VAL A 42 28.20 1.49 -7.13
CA VAL A 42 29.09 2.40 -7.85
C VAL A 42 29.69 3.40 -6.88
N ALA A 43 30.97 3.71 -7.06
CA ALA A 43 31.63 4.79 -6.35
C ALA A 43 31.12 6.15 -6.86
N ALA A 44 30.92 7.13 -5.97
CA ALA A 44 30.51 8.48 -6.33
C ALA A 44 31.54 9.11 -7.29
N SER A 45 32.83 8.90 -7.04
CA SER A 45 33.92 9.37 -7.91
C SER A 45 33.85 8.76 -9.32
N THR A 46 33.47 7.49 -9.45
CA THR A 46 33.26 6.84 -10.75
C THR A 46 32.10 7.48 -11.50
N LEU A 47 30.97 7.75 -10.84
CA LEU A 47 29.84 8.45 -11.46
C LEU A 47 30.20 9.87 -11.89
N ALA A 48 30.96 10.59 -11.07
CA ALA A 48 31.40 11.94 -11.42
C ALA A 48 32.40 11.98 -12.57
N ALA A 49 33.25 10.95 -12.71
CA ALA A 49 34.26 10.89 -13.75
C ALA A 49 33.77 10.30 -15.07
N ASN A 50 32.91 9.28 -15.02
CA ASN A 50 32.42 8.54 -16.20
C ASN A 50 30.95 8.10 -16.00
N PRO A 51 29.99 9.04 -16.12
CA PRO A 51 28.58 8.73 -15.87
C PRO A 51 27.88 7.96 -16.99
N ASP A 52 28.33 8.11 -18.24
CA ASP A 52 27.61 7.62 -19.43
C ASP A 52 27.20 6.13 -19.37
N PRO A 53 28.04 5.20 -18.86
CA PRO A 53 27.65 3.78 -18.73
C PRO A 53 26.51 3.52 -17.73
N PHE A 54 26.25 4.45 -16.81
CA PHE A 54 25.31 4.27 -15.71
C PHE A 54 24.00 5.04 -15.90
N ILE A 55 23.90 5.90 -16.91
CA ILE A 55 22.69 6.67 -17.18
C ILE A 55 21.49 5.74 -17.38
N GLY A 56 20.41 5.99 -16.63
CA GLY A 56 19.19 5.18 -16.62
C GLY A 56 19.27 3.92 -15.76
N MET A 57 20.42 3.62 -15.14
CA MET A 57 20.57 2.49 -14.22
C MET A 57 20.25 2.89 -12.79
N THR A 58 19.68 1.96 -12.02
CA THR A 58 19.57 2.10 -10.57
C THR A 58 20.87 1.67 -9.91
N VAL A 59 21.53 2.60 -9.23
CA VAL A 59 22.81 2.39 -8.55
C VAL A 59 22.65 2.51 -7.04
N THR A 60 23.60 1.93 -6.32
CA THR A 60 23.81 2.15 -4.89
C THR A 60 25.16 2.84 -4.69
N VAL A 61 25.16 4.00 -4.03
CA VAL A 61 26.36 4.81 -3.77
C VAL A 61 26.46 5.10 -2.27
N THR A 62 27.59 4.77 -1.66
CA THR A 62 27.85 5.08 -0.24
C THR A 62 28.94 6.12 -0.11
N ALA A 63 28.62 7.34 0.31
CA ALA A 63 29.57 8.45 0.31
C ALA A 63 29.24 9.47 1.42
N PRO A 64 30.22 10.24 1.91
CA PRO A 64 29.95 11.36 2.79
C PRO A 64 29.21 12.48 2.05
N VAL A 65 28.30 13.14 2.77
CA VAL A 65 27.62 14.34 2.29
C VAL A 65 28.59 15.50 2.32
N GLU A 66 28.88 16.10 1.17
CA GLU A 66 29.78 17.25 1.09
C GLU A 66 29.01 18.54 1.37
N GLN A 67 27.90 18.77 0.68
CA GLN A 67 27.12 19.99 0.82
C GLN A 67 25.62 19.74 0.68
N ARG A 68 24.81 20.53 1.40
CA ARG A 68 23.35 20.51 1.28
C ARG A 68 22.85 21.67 0.43
N TYR A 69 21.82 21.40 -0.36
CA TYR A 69 21.10 22.35 -1.18
C TYR A 69 19.62 22.31 -0.79
N GLY A 70 19.29 22.91 0.35
CA GLY A 70 17.94 22.93 0.90
C GLY A 70 17.55 21.66 1.66
N GLY A 71 16.27 21.29 1.57
CA GLY A 71 15.68 20.17 2.32
C GLY A 71 15.75 18.82 1.60
N THR A 72 15.88 18.81 0.27
CA THR A 72 15.68 17.63 -0.58
C THR A 72 16.76 17.43 -1.64
N ALA A 73 17.80 18.27 -1.65
CA ALA A 73 18.97 18.08 -2.49
C ALA A 73 20.26 18.27 -1.70
N PHE A 74 21.29 17.52 -2.09
CA PHE A 74 22.62 17.56 -1.49
C PHE A 74 23.63 16.95 -2.46
N SER A 75 24.93 17.21 -2.27
CA SER A 75 25.99 16.55 -2.98
C SER A 75 26.70 15.54 -2.09
N VAL A 76 27.19 14.47 -2.73
CA VAL A 76 28.09 13.51 -2.11
C VAL A 76 29.40 13.47 -2.86
N ASP A 77 30.48 13.27 -2.12
CA ASP A 77 31.82 13.19 -2.68
C ASP A 77 32.60 12.07 -1.99
N GLN A 78 33.40 11.32 -2.74
CA GLN A 78 34.34 10.34 -2.20
C GLN A 78 35.80 10.73 -2.44
N ASP A 79 36.03 11.85 -3.13
CA ASP A 79 37.36 12.37 -3.40
C ASP A 79 37.95 13.00 -2.13
N LYS A 80 38.99 12.33 -1.59
CA LYS A 80 39.75 12.83 -0.44
C LYS A 80 40.51 14.13 -0.74
N THR A 81 40.72 14.44 -2.02
CA THR A 81 41.37 15.69 -2.44
C THR A 81 40.41 16.88 -2.53
N LYS A 82 39.10 16.64 -2.31
CA LYS A 82 38.02 17.64 -2.27
C LYS A 82 38.03 18.58 -3.48
N THR A 83 38.31 18.06 -4.67
CA THR A 83 38.18 18.87 -5.87
C THR A 83 36.69 19.07 -6.16
N ALA A 84 36.21 20.30 -6.05
CA ALA A 84 34.78 20.67 -6.13
C ALA A 84 34.08 20.32 -7.47
N GLU A 85 34.82 19.77 -8.42
CA GLU A 85 34.37 19.34 -9.75
C GLU A 85 33.98 17.85 -9.83
N ARG A 86 34.15 17.09 -8.73
CA ARG A 86 33.93 15.62 -8.71
C ARG A 86 32.82 15.15 -7.78
N ASP A 87 32.05 16.07 -7.21
CA ASP A 87 30.86 15.72 -6.44
C ASP A 87 29.69 15.28 -7.33
N VAL A 88 28.83 14.42 -6.79
CA VAL A 88 27.60 13.93 -7.45
C VAL A 88 26.39 14.56 -6.79
N LEU A 89 25.51 15.16 -7.59
CA LEU A 89 24.27 15.75 -7.10
C LEU A 89 23.25 14.65 -6.79
N ILE A 90 22.67 14.70 -5.60
CA ILE A 90 21.57 13.84 -5.17
C ILE A 90 20.30 14.67 -5.10
N LEU A 91 19.26 14.19 -5.78
CA LEU A 91 17.92 14.76 -5.79
C LEU A 91 16.99 13.75 -5.11
N ALA A 92 16.54 14.04 -3.90
CA ALA A 92 15.62 13.19 -3.16
C ALA A 92 14.21 13.79 -3.23
N PRO A 93 13.22 13.16 -3.90
CA PRO A 93 11.85 13.68 -3.97
C PRO A 93 11.22 13.95 -2.60
N VAL A 94 11.64 13.18 -1.60
CA VAL A 94 11.22 13.33 -0.21
C VAL A 94 12.43 13.06 0.69
N LEU A 95 12.57 13.86 1.75
CA LEU A 95 13.44 13.60 2.88
C LEU A 95 12.69 13.95 4.16
N ASN A 96 12.54 12.97 5.05
CA ASN A 96 11.82 13.13 6.32
C ASN A 96 12.68 13.79 7.42
N ALA A 97 14.00 13.83 7.22
CA ALA A 97 14.96 14.50 8.08
C ALA A 97 16.13 15.00 7.23
N PRO A 98 16.82 16.06 7.65
CA PRO A 98 18.02 16.53 6.97
C PRO A 98 19.12 15.46 6.98
N VAL A 99 19.92 15.43 5.92
CA VAL A 99 21.21 14.72 5.94
C VAL A 99 22.24 15.55 6.72
N GLU A 100 23.18 14.88 7.38
CA GLU A 100 24.24 15.54 8.14
C GLU A 100 25.48 15.76 7.26
N PRO A 101 26.01 16.99 7.14
CA PRO A 101 27.27 17.24 6.46
C PRO A 101 28.42 16.40 7.04
N ASN A 102 29.29 15.88 6.18
CA ASN A 102 30.33 14.88 6.48
C ASN A 102 29.81 13.52 7.00
N GLY A 103 28.51 13.36 7.19
CA GLY A 103 27.88 12.09 7.50
C GLY A 103 27.86 11.18 6.28
N TYR A 104 28.10 9.88 6.49
CA TYR A 104 27.97 8.88 5.44
C TYR A 104 26.50 8.57 5.18
N VAL A 105 26.14 8.55 3.91
CA VAL A 105 24.83 8.09 3.43
C VAL A 105 25.02 7.00 2.37
N THR A 106 24.09 6.06 2.33
CA THR A 106 23.92 5.13 1.21
C THR A 106 22.70 5.55 0.41
N VAL A 107 22.94 6.02 -0.80
CA VAL A 107 21.91 6.48 -1.73
C VAL A 107 21.61 5.38 -2.72
N ILE A 108 20.33 5.07 -2.91
CA ILE A 108 19.84 4.19 -3.97
C ILE A 108 18.96 5.02 -4.89
N GLY A 109 19.24 5.01 -6.19
CA GLY A 109 18.46 5.81 -7.14
C GLY A 109 18.90 5.63 -8.59
N GLU A 110 18.16 6.26 -9.50
CA GLU A 110 18.46 6.27 -10.93
C GLU A 110 19.51 7.35 -11.23
N VAL A 111 20.56 6.98 -11.98
CA VAL A 111 21.53 7.96 -12.47
C VAL A 111 20.96 8.67 -13.70
N VAL A 112 20.99 9.99 -13.69
CA VAL A 112 20.56 10.83 -14.80
C VAL A 112 21.65 11.84 -15.15
N LYS A 113 21.62 12.31 -16.40
CA LYS A 113 22.39 13.48 -16.79
C LYS A 113 21.56 14.70 -16.40
N PHE A 114 22.09 15.51 -15.49
CA PHE A 114 21.29 16.55 -14.85
C PHE A 114 20.92 17.66 -15.82
N ASP A 115 19.62 17.83 -16.03
CA ASP A 115 18.99 19.03 -16.56
C ASP A 115 17.78 19.33 -15.67
N ALA A 116 17.63 20.59 -15.26
CA ALA A 116 16.60 20.96 -14.28
C ALA A 116 15.17 20.69 -14.78
N ALA A 117 14.91 20.85 -16.09
CA ALA A 117 13.60 20.62 -16.66
C ALA A 117 13.30 19.13 -16.83
N ASP A 118 14.29 18.33 -17.27
CA ASP A 118 14.14 16.87 -17.36
C ASP A 118 13.96 16.26 -15.96
N ALA A 119 14.80 16.66 -15.00
CA ALA A 119 14.70 16.21 -13.61
C ALA A 119 13.33 16.56 -13.00
N ALA A 120 12.83 17.78 -13.22
CA ALA A 120 11.50 18.17 -12.80
C ALA A 120 10.41 17.29 -13.44
N SER A 121 10.49 17.00 -14.75
CA SER A 121 9.52 16.15 -15.42
C SER A 121 9.48 14.72 -14.84
N ARG A 122 10.64 14.16 -14.47
CA ARG A 122 10.80 12.83 -13.88
C ARG A 122 10.33 12.76 -12.44
N MET A 123 10.54 13.84 -11.69
CA MET A 123 10.14 13.96 -10.28
C MET A 123 8.72 14.53 -10.11
N LYS A 124 8.05 14.90 -11.21
CA LYS A 124 6.77 15.62 -11.21
C LYS A 124 6.89 16.88 -10.34
N ASP A 125 6.06 16.99 -9.31
CA ASP A 125 6.05 18.14 -8.39
C ASP A 125 7.02 18.00 -7.21
N ALA A 126 7.85 16.95 -7.18
CA ALA A 126 8.76 16.66 -6.07
C ALA A 126 10.21 17.13 -6.31
N MET A 127 10.44 17.95 -7.34
CA MET A 127 11.77 18.47 -7.64
C MET A 127 12.26 19.42 -6.54
N PRO A 128 13.47 19.22 -5.99
CA PRO A 128 14.07 20.15 -5.04
C PRO A 128 14.23 21.54 -5.65
N VAL A 129 13.90 22.57 -4.86
CA VAL A 129 14.19 23.96 -5.24
C VAL A 129 15.70 24.17 -5.13
N LEU A 130 16.37 24.23 -6.28
CA LEU A 130 17.79 24.52 -6.39
C LEU A 130 17.99 25.99 -6.76
N ALA A 131 18.99 26.63 -6.14
CA ALA A 131 19.39 27.97 -6.55
C ALA A 131 19.96 27.93 -7.99
N PRO A 132 19.74 28.97 -8.83
CA PRO A 132 20.14 28.96 -10.25
C PRO A 132 21.61 28.63 -10.48
N GLU A 133 22.49 29.12 -9.61
CA GLU A 133 23.93 28.88 -9.63
C GLU A 133 24.28 27.40 -9.40
N ILE A 134 23.53 26.71 -8.55
CA ILE A 134 23.70 25.28 -8.28
C ILE A 134 23.19 24.46 -9.46
N ALA A 135 22.02 24.81 -10.00
CA ALA A 135 21.49 24.17 -11.19
C ALA A 135 22.45 24.31 -12.39
N ALA A 136 23.07 25.48 -12.55
CA ALA A 136 24.10 25.71 -13.56
C ALA A 136 25.37 24.87 -13.30
N LYS A 137 25.87 24.81 -12.06
CA LYS A 137 27.05 24.01 -11.66
C LYS A 137 26.92 22.54 -12.05
N TYR A 138 25.74 21.95 -11.88
CA TYR A 138 25.52 20.53 -12.15
C TYR A 138 24.99 20.22 -13.54
N ARG A 139 24.69 21.22 -14.37
CA ARG A 139 24.11 20.99 -15.69
C ARG A 139 25.00 20.08 -16.54
N GLY A 140 24.42 19.00 -17.06
CA GLY A 140 25.11 18.00 -17.87
C GLY A 140 26.00 17.03 -17.08
N ARG A 141 26.12 17.18 -15.76
CA ARG A 141 26.86 16.25 -14.88
C ARG A 141 25.97 15.10 -14.41
N ALA A 142 26.59 14.10 -13.79
CA ALA A 142 25.86 13.01 -13.15
C ALA A 142 25.04 13.53 -11.97
N ALA A 143 23.77 13.15 -11.92
CA ALA A 143 22.94 13.27 -10.73
C ALA A 143 22.20 11.96 -10.45
N ILE A 144 21.77 11.77 -9.21
CA ILE A 144 20.97 10.61 -8.81
C ILE A 144 19.61 11.09 -8.34
N ILE A 145 18.54 10.60 -8.97
CA ILE A 145 17.18 10.73 -8.45
C ILE A 145 17.00 9.61 -7.42
N ALA A 146 17.12 9.97 -6.14
CA ALA A 146 17.14 9.02 -5.04
C ALA A 146 15.74 8.47 -4.76
N THR A 147 15.65 7.15 -4.62
CA THR A 147 14.48 6.44 -4.08
C THR A 147 14.67 6.06 -2.61
N SER A 148 15.93 6.00 -2.15
CA SER A 148 16.29 5.71 -0.76
C SER A 148 17.57 6.47 -0.39
N VAL A 149 17.61 6.99 0.84
CA VAL A 149 18.78 7.69 1.40
C VAL A 149 18.97 7.21 2.83
N ILE A 150 19.86 6.23 3.01
CA ILE A 150 20.07 5.57 4.30
C ILE A 150 21.24 6.26 5.02
N ASN A 151 21.00 6.77 6.22
CA ASN A 151 22.03 7.42 7.03
C ASN A 151 22.87 6.39 7.83
N GLY A 152 23.86 6.87 8.59
CA GLY A 152 24.71 6.03 9.44
C GLY A 152 23.98 5.27 10.56
N THR A 153 22.74 5.65 10.90
CA THR A 153 21.88 4.91 11.86
C THR A 153 20.96 3.91 11.16
N MET A 154 21.27 3.55 9.90
CA MET A 154 20.47 2.63 9.07
C MET A 154 19.02 3.07 8.88
N THR A 155 18.76 4.38 8.98
CA THR A 155 17.45 4.97 8.80
C THR A 155 17.33 5.52 7.38
N ASP A 156 16.32 5.06 6.64
CA ASP A 156 16.01 5.60 5.32
C ASP A 156 15.25 6.92 5.45
N LEU A 157 15.94 8.00 5.16
CA LEU A 157 15.43 9.36 5.21
C LEU A 157 14.49 9.66 4.05
N ALA A 158 14.63 8.98 2.91
CA ALA A 158 13.80 9.18 1.71
C ALA A 158 12.61 8.21 1.64
N ARG A 159 12.39 7.41 2.68
CA ARG A 159 11.22 6.53 2.76
C ARG A 159 9.94 7.35 2.68
N ARG A 160 9.03 6.98 1.78
CA ARG A 160 7.72 7.64 1.71
C ARG A 160 6.90 7.28 2.96
N LEU A 161 6.81 8.21 3.90
CA LEU A 161 5.93 8.02 5.05
C LEU A 161 4.47 8.14 4.60
N PRO A 162 3.59 7.25 5.07
CA PRO A 162 2.17 7.42 4.80
C PRO A 162 1.67 8.72 5.46
N PRO A 163 0.68 9.41 4.86
CA PRO A 163 0.08 10.60 5.48
C PRO A 163 -0.43 10.29 6.89
N PRO A 164 -0.61 11.24 7.81
CA PRO A 164 -1.24 10.95 9.10
C PRO A 164 -2.62 10.29 8.92
N MET A 165 -2.97 9.32 9.78
CA MET A 165 -4.32 8.74 9.77
C MET A 165 -5.33 9.79 10.26
N SER A 166 -6.49 9.83 9.62
CA SER A 166 -7.66 10.56 10.12
C SER A 166 -8.16 9.96 11.44
N ALA A 167 -8.98 10.72 12.18
CA ALA A 167 -9.59 10.24 13.42
C ALA A 167 -10.45 8.97 13.21
N GLU A 168 -11.14 8.88 12.08
CA GLU A 168 -11.97 7.74 11.70
C GLU A 168 -11.14 6.49 11.40
N GLU A 169 -10.03 6.64 10.66
CA GLU A 169 -9.09 5.54 10.41
C GLU A 169 -8.41 5.06 11.69
N LEU A 170 -8.09 5.96 12.62
CA LEU A 170 -7.58 5.62 13.95
C LEU A 170 -8.60 4.80 14.74
N ALA A 171 -9.88 5.17 14.69
CA ALA A 171 -10.95 4.42 15.34
C ALA A 171 -11.08 3.01 14.76
N LEU A 172 -11.12 2.87 13.42
CA LEU A 172 -11.15 1.55 12.78
C LEU A 172 -9.90 0.72 13.14
N SER A 173 -8.71 1.33 13.09
CA SER A 173 -7.44 0.66 13.44
C SER A 173 -7.47 0.12 14.87
N LYS A 174 -8.01 0.90 15.81
CA LYS A 174 -8.19 0.49 17.21
C LYS A 174 -9.09 -0.75 17.31
N VAL A 175 -10.23 -0.75 16.63
CA VAL A 175 -11.16 -1.90 16.62
C VAL A 175 -10.47 -3.13 16.03
N MET A 176 -9.83 -3.00 14.86
CA MET A 176 -9.17 -4.13 14.18
C MET A 176 -8.03 -4.74 15.00
N LYS A 177 -7.29 -3.92 15.77
CA LYS A 177 -6.25 -4.39 16.70
C LYS A 177 -6.81 -5.21 17.87
N GLN A 178 -8.09 -5.07 18.20
CA GLN A 178 -8.77 -5.89 19.20
C GLN A 178 -9.39 -7.15 18.58
N VAL A 179 -9.90 -7.06 17.34
CA VAL A 179 -10.50 -8.20 16.63
C VAL A 179 -9.51 -9.35 16.45
N GLY A 180 -8.27 -9.07 16.05
CA GLY A 180 -7.25 -10.12 15.82
C GLY A 180 -6.98 -11.00 17.05
N PRO A 181 -6.55 -10.42 18.18
CA PRO A 181 -6.39 -11.14 19.44
C PRO A 181 -7.67 -11.82 19.93
N GLY A 182 -8.82 -11.16 19.85
CA GLY A 182 -10.11 -11.75 20.25
C GLY A 182 -10.48 -12.99 19.43
N PHE A 183 -10.23 -12.97 18.12
CA PHE A 183 -10.46 -14.12 17.25
C PHE A 183 -9.47 -15.26 17.54
N ASN A 184 -8.21 -14.95 17.82
CA ASN A 184 -7.24 -15.96 18.24
C ASN A 184 -7.62 -16.61 19.57
N ALA A 185 -8.07 -15.82 20.55
CA ALA A 185 -8.56 -16.32 21.83
C ALA A 185 -9.81 -17.19 21.65
N LEU A 186 -10.76 -16.78 20.81
CA LEU A 186 -11.91 -17.61 20.43
C LEU A 186 -11.45 -18.96 19.86
N ARG A 187 -10.52 -18.97 18.90
CA ARG A 187 -10.01 -20.22 18.31
C ARG A 187 -9.33 -21.14 19.34
N GLN A 188 -8.60 -20.58 20.30
CA GLN A 188 -8.00 -21.33 21.38
C GLN A 188 -9.08 -21.96 22.28
N ALA A 189 -10.07 -21.17 22.70
CA ALA A 189 -11.19 -21.65 23.50
C ALA A 189 -11.97 -22.76 22.79
N VAL A 190 -12.18 -22.66 21.48
CA VAL A 190 -12.83 -23.70 20.66
C VAL A 190 -12.00 -24.99 20.60
N THR A 191 -10.67 -24.88 20.49
CA THR A 191 -9.77 -26.06 20.46
C THR A 191 -9.92 -26.90 21.74
N VAL A 192 -10.00 -26.25 22.89
CA VAL A 192 -10.15 -26.93 24.19
C VAL A 192 -11.60 -27.04 24.66
N SER A 193 -12.57 -26.68 23.80
CA SER A 193 -14.01 -26.71 24.10
C SER A 193 -14.39 -25.98 25.40
N ASN A 194 -13.76 -24.83 25.66
CA ASN A 194 -14.10 -23.97 26.79
C ASN A 194 -15.29 -23.07 26.43
N GLY A 195 -16.49 -23.47 26.86
CA GLY A 195 -17.75 -22.77 26.54
C GLY A 195 -17.83 -21.35 27.06
N ALA A 196 -17.33 -21.09 28.28
CA ALA A 196 -17.36 -19.76 28.89
C ALA A 196 -16.48 -18.78 28.10
N ASP A 197 -15.24 -19.15 27.82
CA ASP A 197 -14.31 -18.31 27.07
C ASP A 197 -14.76 -18.14 25.62
N ALA A 198 -15.21 -19.21 24.96
CA ALA A 198 -15.70 -19.13 23.58
C ALA A 198 -16.92 -18.19 23.49
N THR A 199 -17.84 -18.25 24.45
CA THR A 199 -18.99 -17.35 24.52
C THR A 199 -18.55 -15.90 24.71
N ALA A 200 -17.67 -15.64 25.67
CA ALA A 200 -17.19 -14.29 25.98
C ALA A 200 -16.44 -13.66 24.80
N GLN A 201 -15.51 -14.39 24.18
CA GLN A 201 -14.74 -13.90 23.04
C GLN A 201 -15.62 -13.67 21.81
N ALA A 202 -16.56 -14.58 21.52
CA ALA A 202 -17.48 -14.41 20.40
C ALA A 202 -18.44 -13.23 20.59
N ALA A 203 -18.94 -13.01 21.81
CA ALA A 203 -19.76 -11.84 22.12
C ALA A 203 -18.97 -10.52 21.98
N ALA A 204 -17.71 -10.49 22.45
CA ALA A 204 -16.83 -9.34 22.28
C ALA A 204 -16.57 -9.04 20.79
N LEU A 205 -16.31 -10.07 19.97
CA LEU A 205 -16.13 -9.92 18.53
C LEU A 205 -17.39 -9.37 17.85
N ALA A 206 -18.58 -9.85 18.22
CA ALA A 206 -19.83 -9.30 17.68
C ALA A 206 -19.93 -7.79 17.94
N LYS A 207 -19.61 -7.32 19.15
CA LYS A 207 -19.57 -5.88 19.45
C LYS A 207 -18.58 -5.13 18.56
N LEU A 208 -17.35 -5.63 18.44
CA LEU A 208 -16.30 -5.01 17.63
C LEU A 208 -16.67 -4.93 16.14
N PHE A 209 -17.33 -5.95 15.59
CA PHE A 209 -17.82 -5.90 14.21
C PHE A 209 -18.94 -4.89 14.01
N GLY A 210 -19.79 -4.67 15.04
CA GLY A 210 -20.75 -3.56 15.04
C GLY A 210 -20.09 -2.19 14.98
N GLU A 211 -19.01 -1.99 15.76
CA GLU A 211 -18.22 -0.74 15.72
C GLU A 211 -17.52 -0.55 14.36
N ALA A 212 -16.96 -1.62 13.79
CA ALA A 212 -16.36 -1.58 12.45
C ALA A 212 -17.40 -1.26 11.36
N ALA A 213 -18.61 -1.82 11.44
CA ALA A 213 -19.68 -1.56 10.49
C ALA A 213 -20.08 -0.08 10.44
N ALA A 214 -19.97 0.65 11.56
CA ALA A 214 -20.25 2.09 11.59
C ALA A 214 -19.29 2.89 10.70
N PHE A 215 -17.99 2.56 10.71
CA PHE A 215 -17.01 3.14 9.79
C PHE A 215 -17.40 2.88 8.33
N TRP A 216 -17.72 1.64 7.97
CA TRP A 216 -18.03 1.28 6.59
C TRP A 216 -19.30 1.93 6.05
N LYS A 217 -20.28 2.22 6.92
CA LYS A 217 -21.47 2.99 6.58
C LYS A 217 -21.13 4.43 6.22
N LEU A 218 -20.22 5.08 6.95
CA LEU A 218 -19.76 6.43 6.63
C LEU A 218 -19.03 6.48 5.27
N HIS A 219 -18.27 5.43 4.94
CA HIS A 219 -17.55 5.32 3.67
C HIS A 219 -18.37 4.71 2.51
N SER A 220 -19.66 4.41 2.73
CA SER A 220 -20.58 3.88 1.72
C SER A 220 -20.05 2.63 0.97
N ARG A 221 -19.38 1.72 1.68
CA ARG A 221 -18.83 0.48 1.11
C ARG A 221 -19.76 -0.71 1.37
N ALA A 222 -20.70 -0.95 0.46
CA ALA A 222 -21.78 -1.92 0.64
C ALA A 222 -21.30 -3.35 0.95
N ASP A 223 -20.25 -3.81 0.29
CA ASP A 223 -19.58 -5.09 0.53
C ASP A 223 -18.93 -5.17 1.91
N ALA A 224 -18.22 -4.13 2.35
CA ALA A 224 -17.61 -4.08 3.68
C ALA A 224 -18.65 -4.00 4.80
N ILE A 225 -19.75 -3.26 4.57
CA ILE A 225 -20.91 -3.24 5.46
C ILE A 225 -21.48 -4.65 5.59
N GLN A 226 -21.67 -5.35 4.47
CA GLN A 226 -22.17 -6.72 4.47
C GLN A 226 -21.23 -7.67 5.23
N TRP A 227 -19.93 -7.66 4.95
CA TRP A 227 -18.97 -8.55 5.64
C TRP A 227 -18.85 -8.28 7.13
N THR A 228 -18.92 -7.02 7.57
CA THR A 228 -18.90 -6.69 9.00
C THR A 228 -20.20 -7.11 9.69
N GLU A 229 -21.35 -6.99 9.02
CA GLU A 229 -22.62 -7.48 9.56
C GLU A 229 -22.68 -9.02 9.60
N ASP A 230 -22.23 -9.70 8.55
CA ASP A 230 -22.15 -11.17 8.53
C ASP A 230 -21.19 -11.69 9.60
N ALA A 231 -20.06 -11.00 9.82
CA ALA A 231 -19.13 -11.33 10.90
C ALA A 231 -19.78 -11.15 12.27
N ARG A 232 -20.51 -10.04 12.49
CA ARG A 232 -21.25 -9.78 13.72
C ARG A 232 -22.28 -10.88 14.00
N ILE A 233 -23.10 -11.23 13.00
CA ILE A 233 -24.13 -12.27 13.11
C ILE A 233 -23.48 -13.63 13.40
N THR A 234 -22.43 -13.98 12.66
CA THR A 234 -21.70 -15.25 12.84
C THR A 234 -21.09 -15.33 14.24
N SER A 235 -20.48 -14.25 14.73
CA SER A 235 -19.97 -14.18 16.10
C SER A 235 -21.06 -14.36 17.16
N GLY A 236 -22.23 -13.74 16.99
CA GLY A 236 -23.37 -13.95 17.88
C GLY A 236 -23.90 -15.39 17.87
N ALA A 237 -23.92 -16.04 16.70
CA ALA A 237 -24.29 -17.44 16.56
C ALA A 237 -23.27 -18.37 17.25
N ILE A 238 -21.97 -18.09 17.13
CA ILE A 238 -20.91 -18.81 17.84
C ILE A 238 -21.09 -18.69 19.35
N ALA A 239 -21.33 -17.48 19.87
CA ALA A 239 -21.55 -17.26 21.29
C ALA A 239 -22.74 -18.08 21.81
N THR A 240 -23.85 -18.06 21.07
CA THR A 240 -25.07 -18.81 21.41
C THR A 240 -24.82 -20.34 21.39
N ALA A 241 -24.11 -20.84 20.39
CA ALA A 241 -23.80 -22.27 20.28
C ALA A 241 -22.83 -22.74 21.37
N ALA A 242 -21.78 -21.96 21.65
CA ALA A 242 -20.81 -22.23 22.70
C ALA A 242 -21.47 -22.28 24.09
N ALA A 243 -22.40 -21.37 24.38
CA ALA A 243 -23.16 -21.37 25.64
C ALA A 243 -24.01 -22.63 25.84
N ARG A 244 -24.40 -23.31 24.75
CA ARG A 244 -25.14 -24.57 24.79
C ARG A 244 -24.23 -25.82 24.69
N GLY A 245 -22.92 -25.64 24.57
CA GLY A 245 -21.99 -26.74 24.32
C GLY A 245 -22.13 -27.39 22.94
N ASP A 246 -22.75 -26.72 21.97
CA ASP A 246 -22.93 -27.21 20.60
C ASP A 246 -21.65 -26.97 19.78
N TRP A 247 -20.64 -27.81 20.03
CA TRP A 247 -19.31 -27.65 19.47
C TRP A 247 -19.23 -27.91 17.96
N ASP A 248 -20.16 -28.70 17.42
CA ASP A 248 -20.23 -28.92 15.97
C ASP A 248 -20.69 -27.66 15.25
N ALA A 249 -21.72 -26.98 15.76
CA ALA A 249 -22.14 -25.68 15.23
C ALA A 249 -21.04 -24.62 15.38
N VAL A 250 -20.35 -24.58 16.52
CA VAL A 250 -19.22 -23.67 16.74
C VAL A 250 -18.10 -23.91 15.73
N LYS A 251 -17.65 -25.16 15.57
CA LYS A 251 -16.57 -25.53 14.63
C LYS A 251 -16.95 -25.26 13.17
N ALA A 252 -18.23 -25.39 12.81
CA ALA A 252 -18.72 -25.04 11.48
C ALA A 252 -18.78 -23.53 11.22
N ALA A 253 -18.98 -22.71 12.25
CA ALA A 253 -19.13 -21.27 12.13
C ALA A 253 -17.79 -20.50 12.16
N VAL A 254 -16.79 -20.97 12.90
CA VAL A 254 -15.47 -20.31 13.01
C VAL A 254 -14.79 -20.09 11.65
N PRO A 255 -14.74 -21.06 10.71
CA PRO A 255 -14.18 -20.83 9.38
C PRO A 255 -14.95 -19.80 8.56
N LYS A 256 -16.28 -19.71 8.72
CA LYS A 256 -17.10 -18.69 8.03
C LYS A 256 -16.72 -17.29 8.52
N LEU A 257 -16.54 -17.14 9.83
CA LEU A 257 -16.05 -15.89 10.42
C LEU A 257 -14.66 -15.51 9.89
N GLN A 258 -13.74 -16.48 9.78
CA GLN A 258 -12.42 -16.27 9.18
C GLN A 258 -12.49 -15.86 7.70
N GLY A 259 -13.47 -16.38 6.96
CA GLY A 259 -13.74 -16.00 5.58
C GLY A 259 -13.97 -14.51 5.42
N ASN A 260 -14.80 -13.91 6.28
CA ASN A 260 -15.07 -12.47 6.25
C ASN A 260 -13.82 -11.63 6.51
N CYS A 261 -12.94 -12.08 7.41
CA CYS A 261 -11.63 -11.45 7.64
C CYS A 261 -10.80 -11.41 6.36
N THR A 262 -10.82 -12.51 5.59
CA THR A 262 -10.04 -12.62 4.35
C THR A 262 -10.59 -11.73 3.26
N SER A 263 -11.91 -11.75 3.05
CA SER A 263 -12.58 -10.92 2.04
C SER A 263 -12.37 -9.43 2.29
N CYS A 264 -12.62 -8.97 3.51
CA CYS A 264 -12.48 -7.56 3.87
C CYS A 264 -11.03 -7.10 3.79
N HIS A 265 -10.08 -7.85 4.38
CA HIS A 265 -8.67 -7.47 4.30
C HIS A 265 -8.09 -7.55 2.88
N GLY A 266 -8.57 -8.45 2.04
CA GLY A 266 -8.12 -8.57 0.65
C GLY A 266 -8.44 -7.33 -0.18
N LEU A 267 -9.59 -6.69 0.07
CA LEU A 267 -9.98 -5.47 -0.66
C LEU A 267 -9.54 -4.19 0.04
N TYR A 268 -9.66 -4.13 1.36
CA TYR A 268 -9.65 -2.88 2.11
C TYR A 268 -8.45 -2.69 3.03
N ARG A 269 -7.52 -3.65 3.10
CA ARG A 269 -6.30 -3.52 3.90
C ARG A 269 -5.08 -3.50 3.00
N GLU A 270 -4.36 -2.39 3.00
CA GLU A 270 -3.06 -2.29 2.34
C GLU A 270 -1.92 -2.39 3.34
N ARG A 271 -0.82 -3.00 2.89
CA ARG A 271 0.46 -2.96 3.61
C ARG A 271 1.29 -1.84 3.01
N LEU A 272 1.75 -0.94 3.85
CA LEU A 272 2.58 0.17 3.46
C LEU A 272 4.06 -0.23 3.43
N ASP A 273 4.90 0.63 2.85
CA ASP A 273 6.33 0.42 2.75
C ASP A 273 7.00 0.29 4.13
N ASP A 274 6.43 0.92 5.16
CA ASP A 274 6.83 0.79 6.57
C ASP A 274 6.46 -0.53 7.24
N GLY A 275 5.77 -1.40 6.53
CA GLY A 275 5.27 -2.67 7.03
C GLY A 275 4.01 -2.55 7.88
N THR A 276 3.54 -1.33 8.15
CA THR A 276 2.26 -1.10 8.82
C THR A 276 1.10 -1.37 7.86
N TYR A 277 -0.10 -1.55 8.42
CA TYR A 277 -1.31 -1.77 7.64
C TYR A 277 -2.27 -0.61 7.79
N ARG A 278 -2.93 -0.24 6.70
CA ARG A 278 -3.95 0.81 6.68
C ARG A 278 -5.19 0.41 5.91
N PHE A 279 -6.24 1.18 6.17
CA PHE A 279 -7.42 1.21 5.33
C PHE A 279 -7.01 1.65 3.92
N LYS A 280 -7.46 0.90 2.92
CA LYS A 280 -7.30 1.21 1.50
C LYS A 280 -8.56 1.94 1.00
N PRO A 281 -8.52 3.26 0.78
CA PRO A 281 -9.70 4.03 0.39
C PRO A 281 -10.18 3.75 -1.03
N ALA A 282 -9.26 3.36 -1.93
CA ALA A 282 -9.58 3.04 -3.32
C ALA A 282 -9.54 1.52 -3.56
N VAL A 283 -10.72 0.92 -3.72
CA VAL A 283 -10.84 -0.32 -4.49
C VAL A 283 -10.82 0.12 -5.95
N LYS A 284 -9.74 -0.20 -6.67
CA LYS A 284 -9.69 -0.02 -8.13
C LYS A 284 -10.64 -1.02 -8.79
#